data_AF-I1LTT6-F1
#
_entry.id   AF-I1LTT6-F1
#
_cell.length_a   1.000
_cell.length_b   1.000
_cell.length_c   1.000
_cell.angle_alpha   90.00
_cell.angle_beta   90.00
_cell.angle_gamma   90.00
#
_symmetry.space_group_name_H-M   'P 1'
#
loop_
_entity.id
_entity.type
_entity.pdbx_description
1 polymer ?
#
loop_
_entity_poly.entity_id
_entity_poly.type
_entity_poly.pdbx_seq_one_letter_code
_entity_poly.pdbx_strand_id
1 'polypeptide(L)'
;MDVDAQPTMDETILVGDDLMTGPPSPVVPPEIASHVLQGVDLCDGILRNLFLCLQINDIEPFCQDEIALYKQCAERRDKEIRKRLQDSEFKLGSSMPLDEAKGRASQLEAEVTSLERWSPISKDVTLFIEASNSC
;
A
#
# COMPACT_ATOMS: atom_id res chain seq x y z
N MET A 1 -1.02 64.07 -24.08
CA MET A 1 -2.10 63.35 -23.38
C MET A 1 -1.60 61.94 -23.21
N ASP A 2 -0.98 61.69 -22.07
CA ASP A 2 -0.68 60.36 -21.56
C ASP A 2 -2.00 59.62 -21.35
N VAL A 3 -2.13 58.43 -21.95
CA VAL A 3 -3.26 57.54 -21.73
C VAL A 3 -2.68 56.26 -21.14
N ASP A 4 -2.61 56.28 -19.81
CA ASP A 4 -2.42 55.10 -18.98
C ASP A 4 -3.61 54.13 -19.09
N ALA A 5 -3.30 52.88 -18.76
CA ALA A 5 -4.20 51.83 -18.29
C ALA A 5 -5.06 51.07 -19.32
N GLN A 6 -4.54 49.91 -19.74
CA GLN A 6 -5.22 48.63 -19.48
C GLN A 6 -4.17 47.53 -19.22
N PRO A 7 -4.00 47.03 -17.99
CA PRO A 7 -3.46 45.70 -17.81
C PRO A 7 -4.54 44.69 -18.22
N THR A 8 -4.23 43.83 -19.17
CA THR A 8 -5.04 42.67 -19.56
C THR A 8 -5.15 41.74 -18.36
N MET A 9 -6.31 41.71 -17.73
CA MET A 9 -6.61 40.93 -16.52
C MET A 9 -7.29 39.59 -16.84
N ASP A 10 -6.71 38.82 -17.76
CA ASP A 10 -7.16 37.47 -18.06
C ASP A 10 -6.09 36.47 -17.62
N GLU A 11 -6.00 36.24 -16.31
CA GLU A 11 -5.37 35.03 -15.78
C GLU A 11 -5.86 34.79 -14.36
N THR A 12 -7.06 34.26 -14.24
CA THR A 12 -7.38 33.35 -13.14
C THR A 12 -8.34 32.31 -13.66
N ILE A 13 -7.83 31.42 -14.53
CA ILE A 13 -8.39 30.08 -14.61
C ILE A 13 -8.18 29.53 -13.20
N LEU A 14 -9.27 29.56 -12.43
CA LEU A 14 -9.37 28.89 -11.15
C LEU A 14 -9.12 27.41 -11.47
N VAL A 15 -7.85 27.00 -11.36
CA VAL A 15 -7.43 25.61 -11.49
C VAL A 15 -8.32 24.86 -10.51
N GLY A 16 -9.30 24.16 -11.07
CA GLY A 16 -10.28 23.42 -10.31
C GLY A 16 -9.49 22.56 -9.35
N ASP A 17 -9.69 22.84 -8.08
CA ASP A 17 -9.14 22.11 -6.95
C ASP A 17 -9.40 20.63 -7.23
N ASP A 18 -8.35 19.92 -7.66
CA ASP A 18 -8.36 18.51 -8.00
C ASP A 18 -8.55 17.72 -6.70
N LEU A 19 -9.79 17.78 -6.20
CA LEU A 19 -10.33 17.10 -5.02
C LEU A 19 -10.37 15.57 -5.20
N MET A 20 -9.68 15.03 -6.21
CA MET A 20 -9.54 13.60 -6.45
C MET A 20 -8.19 13.04 -5.97
N THR A 21 -7.36 13.84 -5.32
CA THR A 21 -6.20 13.33 -4.58
C THR A 21 -6.60 12.90 -3.17
N GLY A 22 -7.47 11.89 -3.10
CA GLY A 22 -7.55 11.05 -1.90
C GLY A 22 -6.15 10.48 -1.59
N PRO A 23 -5.83 10.21 -0.31
CA PRO A 23 -4.57 9.55 0.03
C PRO A 23 -4.40 8.32 -0.87
N PRO A 24 -3.20 8.09 -1.44
CA PRO A 24 -2.98 6.97 -2.33
C PRO A 24 -3.50 5.72 -1.66
N SER A 25 -4.34 4.95 -2.37
CA SER A 25 -4.83 3.68 -1.87
C SER A 25 -3.65 2.91 -1.30
N PRO A 26 -3.73 2.38 -0.07
CA PRO A 26 -2.63 1.65 0.54
C PRO A 26 -2.09 0.66 -0.48
N VAL A 27 -0.77 0.67 -0.70
CA VAL A 27 -0.14 -0.25 -1.64
C VAL A 27 -0.42 -1.65 -1.11
N VAL A 28 -1.46 -2.28 -1.67
CA VAL A 28 -1.86 -3.61 -1.25
C VAL A 28 -0.81 -4.54 -1.82
N PRO A 29 -0.16 -5.38 -0.98
CA PRO A 29 0.78 -6.37 -1.48
C PRO A 29 0.14 -7.17 -2.62
N PRO A 30 0.85 -7.43 -3.73
CA PRO A 30 0.29 -8.08 -4.93
C PRO A 30 -0.24 -9.50 -4.71
N GLU A 31 -0.09 -10.02 -3.49
CA GLU A 31 -0.72 -11.25 -3.01
C GLU A 31 -1.63 -10.92 -1.82
N ILE A 32 -2.80 -10.33 -2.09
CA ILE A 32 -3.89 -10.43 -1.12
C ILE A 32 -4.18 -11.92 -1.00
N ALA A 33 -3.81 -12.50 0.13
CA ALA A 33 -4.02 -13.91 0.37
C ALA A 33 -5.52 -14.24 0.15
N SER A 34 -5.78 -15.31 -0.58
CA SER A 34 -7.12 -15.66 -1.09
C SER A 34 -8.19 -15.74 0.02
N HIS A 35 -7.78 -15.98 1.26
CA HIS A 35 -8.65 -15.97 2.44
C HIS A 35 -9.24 -14.59 2.79
N VAL A 36 -8.58 -13.48 2.41
CA VAL A 36 -9.07 -12.12 2.71
C VAL A 36 -10.25 -11.75 1.81
N LEU A 37 -10.22 -12.21 0.55
CA LEU A 37 -11.25 -11.93 -0.46
C LEU A 37 -12.43 -12.90 -0.39
N GLN A 38 -12.32 -13.99 0.36
CA GLN A 38 -13.38 -15.00 0.42
C GLN A 38 -14.65 -14.43 1.08
N GLY A 39 -15.75 -14.41 0.32
CA GLY A 39 -17.05 -13.92 0.79
C GLY A 39 -17.16 -12.40 0.89
N VAL A 40 -16.22 -11.64 0.32
CA VAL A 40 -16.36 -10.19 0.17
C VAL A 40 -17.19 -9.91 -1.08
N ASP A 41 -18.16 -9.01 -0.98
CA ASP A 41 -18.90 -8.51 -2.14
C ASP A 41 -17.99 -7.62 -3.00
N LEU A 42 -17.70 -8.07 -4.23
CA LEU A 42 -16.84 -7.37 -5.18
C LEU A 42 -17.59 -6.27 -5.96
N CYS A 43 -18.89 -6.10 -5.71
CA CYS A 43 -19.75 -5.15 -6.41
C CYS A 43 -19.96 -5.49 -7.91
N ASP A 44 -19.66 -6.72 -8.33
CA ASP A 44 -19.69 -7.14 -9.75
C ASP A 44 -21.06 -6.95 -10.40
N GLY A 45 -22.14 -7.23 -9.67
CA GLY A 45 -23.50 -7.02 -10.17
C GLY A 45 -23.82 -5.55 -10.42
N ILE A 46 -23.40 -4.68 -9.51
CA ILE A 46 -23.59 -3.22 -9.62
C ILE A 46 -22.72 -2.67 -10.75
N LEU A 47 -21.48 -3.15 -10.86
CA LEU A 47 -20.55 -2.78 -11.92
C LEU A 47 -21.11 -3.14 -13.31
N ARG A 48 -21.69 -4.35 -13.46
CA ARG A 48 -22.35 -4.76 -14.71
C ARG A 48 -23.52 -3.85 -15.07
N ASN A 49 -24.34 -3.47 -14.10
CA ASN A 49 -25.46 -2.57 -14.33
C ASN A 49 -24.99 -1.17 -14.73
N LEU A 50 -23.94 -0.66 -14.08
CA LEU A 50 -23.33 0.61 -14.44
C LEU A 50 -22.79 0.61 -15.87
N PHE A 51 -22.06 -0.45 -16.26
CA PHE A 51 -21.58 -0.60 -17.64
C PHE A 51 -22.72 -0.67 -18.66
N LEU A 52 -23.80 -1.40 -18.33
CA LEU A 52 -24.98 -1.45 -19.19
C LEU A 52 -25.63 -0.08 -19.33
N CYS A 53 -25.73 0.68 -18.24
CA CYS A 53 -26.28 2.04 -18.28
C CYS A 53 -25.43 2.97 -19.15
N LEU A 54 -24.10 2.93 -19.01
CA LEU A 54 -23.17 3.71 -19.84
C LEU A 54 -23.16 3.27 -21.31
N GLN A 55 -23.44 2.00 -21.59
CA GLN A 55 -23.55 1.49 -22.96
C GLN A 55 -24.83 1.97 -23.65
N ILE A 56 -25.91 2.19 -22.89
CA ILE A 56 -27.20 2.66 -23.41
C ILE A 56 -27.24 4.19 -23.48
N ASN A 57 -26.62 4.86 -22.51
CA ASN A 57 -26.59 6.31 -22.38
C ASN A 57 -25.14 6.81 -22.49
N ASP A 58 -24.79 7.39 -23.64
CA ASP A 58 -23.40 7.77 -23.97
C ASP A 58 -22.77 8.81 -23.02
N ILE A 59 -23.54 9.49 -22.15
CA ILE A 59 -23.05 10.57 -21.26
C ILE A 59 -23.84 10.63 -19.94
N GLU A 60 -23.13 10.94 -18.85
CA GLU A 60 -23.68 11.38 -17.56
C GLU A 60 -24.59 12.62 -17.75
N PRO A 61 -25.89 12.55 -17.39
CA PRO A 61 -26.32 12.37 -16.00
C PRO A 61 -27.23 11.16 -15.75
N PHE A 62 -27.49 10.31 -16.75
CA PHE A 62 -28.51 9.25 -16.63
C PHE A 62 -28.12 8.11 -15.68
N CYS A 63 -26.83 7.85 -15.50
CA CYS A 63 -26.32 6.70 -14.73
C CYS A 63 -25.84 7.06 -13.31
N GLN A 64 -26.26 8.23 -12.80
CA GLN A 64 -25.82 8.75 -11.50
C GLN A 64 -26.20 7.81 -10.34
N ASP A 65 -27.34 7.12 -10.44
CA ASP A 65 -27.81 6.19 -9.42
C ASP A 65 -26.92 4.94 -9.34
N GLU A 66 -26.58 4.36 -10.50
CA GLU A 66 -25.67 3.21 -10.58
C GLU A 66 -24.25 3.58 -10.09
N ILE A 67 -23.79 4.79 -10.40
CA ILE A 67 -22.51 5.31 -9.90
C ILE A 67 -22.55 5.45 -8.37
N ALA A 68 -23.62 6.02 -7.82
CA ALA A 68 -23.77 6.18 -6.37
C ALA A 68 -23.82 4.83 -5.64
N LEU A 69 -24.56 3.86 -6.19
CA LEU A 69 -24.62 2.49 -5.68
C LEU A 69 -23.25 1.81 -5.71
N TYR A 70 -22.50 1.96 -6.82
CA TYR A 70 -21.17 1.40 -6.94
C TYR A 70 -20.22 2.01 -5.91
N LYS A 71 -20.22 3.33 -5.74
CA LYS A 71 -19.40 4.03 -4.74
C LYS A 71 -19.70 3.51 -3.33
N GLN A 72 -20.97 3.39 -2.96
CA GLN A 72 -21.36 2.87 -1.64
C GLN A 72 -20.88 1.44 -1.42
N CYS A 73 -20.99 0.59 -2.44
CA CYS A 73 -20.50 -0.78 -2.37
C CYS A 73 -18.97 -0.84 -2.25
N ALA A 74 -18.25 -0.06 -3.06
CA ALA A 74 -16.80 0.02 -3.04
C ALA A 74 -16.26 0.51 -1.67
N GLU A 75 -16.91 1.50 -1.06
CA GLU A 75 -16.56 1.97 0.28
C GLU A 75 -16.76 0.90 1.36
N ARG A 76 -17.88 0.16 1.30
CA ARG A 76 -18.15 -0.94 2.23
C ARG A 76 -17.11 -2.04 2.08
N ARG A 77 -16.78 -2.39 0.84
CA ARG A 77 -15.76 -3.38 0.49
C ARG A 77 -14.38 -2.97 1.02
N ASP A 78 -13.97 -1.71 0.81
CA ASP A 78 -12.65 -1.24 1.27
C ASP A 78 -12.52 -1.31 2.80
N LYS A 79 -13.58 -0.93 3.52
CA LYS A 79 -13.63 -1.04 4.99
C LYS A 79 -13.50 -2.49 5.47
N GLU A 80 -14.23 -3.41 4.84
CA GLU A 80 -14.20 -4.82 5.20
C GLU A 80 -12.82 -5.44 4.92
N ILE A 81 -12.26 -5.19 3.73
CA ILE A 81 -10.93 -5.69 3.35
C ILE A 81 -9.86 -5.15 4.31
N ARG A 82 -9.88 -3.85 4.61
CA ARG A 82 -8.92 -3.23 5.53
C ARG A 82 -8.96 -3.87 6.91
N LYS A 83 -10.17 -4.11 7.44
CA LYS A 83 -10.34 -4.78 8.74
C LYS A 83 -9.80 -6.20 8.71
N ARG A 84 -10.14 -6.99 7.68
CA ARG A 84 -9.65 -8.37 7.53
C ARG A 84 -8.14 -8.46 7.36
N LEU A 85 -7.55 -7.48 6.69
CA LEU A 85 -6.11 -7.40 6.52
C LEU A 85 -5.44 -7.16 7.88
N GLN A 86 -5.92 -6.18 8.65
CA GLN A 86 -5.44 -5.92 10.01
C GLN A 86 -5.61 -7.13 10.94
N ASP A 87 -6.76 -7.81 10.88
CA ASP A 87 -7.00 -9.02 11.67
C ASP A 87 -6.04 -10.15 11.27
N SER A 88 -5.72 -10.26 9.98
CA SER A 88 -4.77 -11.26 9.47
C SER A 88 -3.35 -10.92 9.91
N GLU A 89 -2.93 -9.67 9.81
CA GLU A 89 -1.64 -9.17 10.31
C GLU A 89 -1.51 -9.38 11.82
N PHE A 90 -2.55 -9.06 12.58
CA PHE A 90 -2.58 -9.29 14.02
C PHE A 90 -2.46 -10.77 14.37
N LYS A 91 -3.22 -11.63 13.68
CA LYS A 91 -3.11 -13.09 13.86
C LYS A 91 -1.74 -13.60 13.47
N LEU A 92 -1.17 -13.16 12.34
CA LEU A 92 0.18 -13.52 11.91
C LEU A 92 1.22 -13.07 12.94
N GLY A 93 1.14 -11.82 13.39
CA GLY A 93 2.02 -11.25 14.42
C GLY A 93 1.87 -11.92 15.78
N SER A 94 0.65 -12.35 16.16
CA SER A 94 0.39 -13.10 17.39
C SER A 94 0.73 -14.59 17.29
N SER A 95 0.69 -15.16 16.07
CA SER A 95 1.03 -16.55 15.79
C SER A 95 2.52 -16.77 15.56
N MET A 96 3.29 -15.69 15.36
CA MET A 96 4.74 -15.73 15.41
C MET A 96 5.13 -15.98 16.87
N PRO A 97 5.58 -17.20 17.23
CA PRO A 97 5.91 -17.50 18.60
C PRO A 97 7.23 -16.79 18.91
N LEU A 98 7.13 -15.58 19.46
CA LEU A 98 8.28 -14.74 19.84
C LEU A 98 9.29 -15.53 20.67
N ASP A 99 8.82 -16.43 21.54
CA ASP A 99 9.67 -17.28 22.37
C ASP A 99 10.40 -18.35 21.56
N GLU A 100 9.75 -19.00 20.58
CA GLU A 100 10.46 -19.93 19.69
C GLU A 100 11.41 -19.20 18.74
N ALA A 101 11.02 -18.04 18.23
CA ALA A 101 11.87 -17.22 17.37
C ALA A 101 13.11 -16.73 18.13
N LYS A 102 12.93 -16.31 19.38
CA LYS A 102 14.02 -15.92 20.29
C LYS A 102 14.90 -17.11 20.66
N GLY A 103 14.31 -18.28 20.93
CA GLY A 103 15.05 -19.53 21.16
C GLY A 103 15.92 -19.92 19.97
N ARG A 104 15.38 -19.84 18.74
CA ARG A 104 16.13 -20.07 17.51
C ARG A 104 17.21 -19.01 17.30
N ALA A 105 16.91 -17.74 17.53
CA ALA A 105 17.89 -16.66 17.42
C ALA A 105 19.07 -16.85 18.38
N SER A 106 18.81 -17.18 19.65
CA SER A 106 19.87 -17.47 20.62
C SER A 106 20.68 -18.72 20.26
N GLN A 107 20.04 -19.75 19.69
CA GLN A 107 20.74 -20.94 19.20
C GLN A 107 21.66 -20.61 18.00
N LEU A 108 21.17 -19.83 17.04
CA LEU A 108 21.94 -19.36 15.89
C LEU A 108 23.10 -18.45 16.33
N GLU A 109 22.91 -17.54 17.28
CA GLU A 109 23.99 -16.71 17.82
C GLU A 109 25.07 -17.55 18.52
N ALA A 110 24.68 -18.57 19.28
CA ALA A 110 25.62 -19.51 19.89
C ALA A 110 26.39 -20.33 18.84
N GLU A 111 25.71 -20.72 17.76
CA GLU A 111 26.33 -21.45 16.66
C GLU A 111 27.29 -20.55 15.86
N VAL A 112 26.89 -19.32 15.53
CA VAL A 112 27.75 -18.30 14.88
C VAL A 112 28.99 -18.01 15.71
N THR A 113 28.83 -17.74 17.01
CA THR A 113 29.99 -17.48 17.89
C THR A 113 30.90 -18.69 18.06
N SER A 114 30.37 -19.92 18.00
CA SER A 114 31.17 -21.13 17.97
C SER A 114 31.95 -21.30 16.66
N LEU A 115 31.33 -20.98 15.54
CA LEU A 115 31.92 -21.04 14.20
C LEU A 115 32.97 -19.94 14.01
N GLU A 116 32.74 -18.72 14.49
CA GLU A 116 33.73 -17.63 14.53
C GLU A 116 34.94 -17.99 15.38
N ARG A 117 34.74 -18.75 16.47
CA ARG A 117 35.84 -19.24 17.32
C ARG A 117 36.64 -20.34 16.65
N TRP A 118 36.00 -21.19 15.84
CA TRP A 118 36.63 -22.30 15.13
C TRP A 118 37.19 -21.94 13.75
N SER A 119 36.79 -20.79 13.18
CA SER A 119 37.33 -20.27 11.93
C SER A 119 38.45 -19.27 12.22
N PRO A 120 39.74 -19.68 12.21
CA PRO A 120 40.86 -18.76 12.37
C PRO A 120 40.91 -17.68 11.27
N ILE A 121 40.24 -17.91 10.13
CA ILE A 121 40.22 -17.01 8.96
C ILE A 121 39.40 -15.74 9.25
N SER A 122 38.40 -15.77 10.14
CA SER A 122 37.55 -14.61 10.43
C SER A 122 38.33 -13.47 11.11
N LYS A 123 39.24 -13.79 12.04
CA LYS A 123 40.04 -12.78 12.76
C LYS A 123 41.11 -12.16 11.86
N ASP A 124 41.69 -12.95 10.97
CA ASP A 124 42.70 -12.49 10.03
C ASP A 124 42.12 -11.53 8.98
N VAL A 125 40.88 -11.74 8.53
CA VAL A 125 40.18 -10.81 7.62
C VAL A 125 39.89 -9.47 8.31
N THR A 126 39.47 -9.46 9.59
CA THR A 126 39.25 -8.20 10.33
C THR A 126 40.56 -7.43 10.57
N LEU A 127 41.64 -8.15 10.93
CA LEU A 127 42.99 -7.56 11.08
C LEU A 127 43.55 -7.04 9.76
N PHE A 128 43.32 -7.72 8.64
CA PHE A 128 43.71 -7.23 7.31
C PHE A 128 42.94 -5.97 6.91
N ILE A 129 41.65 -5.88 7.24
CA ILE A 129 40.83 -4.69 6.97
C ILE A 129 41.27 -3.52 7.86
N GLU A 130 41.54 -3.75 9.15
CA GLU A 130 42.06 -2.71 10.05
C GLU A 130 43.45 -2.22 9.63
N ALA A 131 44.33 -3.11 9.18
CA ALA A 131 45.64 -2.74 8.65
C ALA A 131 45.56 -1.97 7.31
N SER A 132 44.57 -2.28 6.47
CA SER A 132 44.37 -1.59 5.18
C SER A 132 43.76 -0.20 5.33
N ASN A 133 42.93 0.03 6.36
CA ASN A 133 42.36 1.34 6.68
C ASN A 133 43.30 2.24 7.51
N SER A 134 44.46 1.72 7.92
CA SER A 134 45.49 2.46 8.65
C SER A 134 46.73 2.80 7.81
N CYS A 135 46.64 2.60 6.48
CA CYS A 135 47.61 3.07 5.49
C CYS A 135 47.06 4.24 4.68
#